data_AF-A0A7J7NT81-F1
#
_entry.id   AF-A0A7J7NT81-F1
#
_cell.length_a   1.000
_cell.length_b   1.000
_cell.length_c   1.000
_cell.angle_alpha   90.00
_cell.angle_beta   90.00
_cell.angle_gamma   90.00
#
_symmetry.space_group_name_H-M   'P 1'
#
loop_
_entity.id
_entity.type
_entity.pdbx_description
1 polymer ?
#
loop_
_entity_poly.entity_id
_entity_poly.type
_entity_poly.pdbx_seq_one_letter_code
_entity_poly.pdbx_strand_id
1 'polypeptide(L)'
;GSRIFVAKWNVGGKSPPCYLNLEDWFHTSPRVDIYVLGFQEIVPLNAGNALGAEDNAPARKWLALIRKTLNNIPGTSGSGSFFLGHKHGA
;
A
#
# COMPACT_ATOMS: atom_id res chain seq x y z
N GLY A 1 -19.32 0.02 -16.85
CA GLY A 1 -18.03 0.74 -16.84
C GLY A 1 -17.31 0.43 -15.54
N SER A 2 -15.99 0.35 -15.56
CA SER A 2 -15.19 0.07 -14.35
C SER A 2 -15.21 1.29 -13.41
N ARG A 3 -15.28 1.02 -12.11
CA ARG A 3 -15.15 2.04 -11.05
C ARG A 3 -13.74 2.03 -10.50
N ILE A 4 -13.12 3.21 -10.48
CA ILE A 4 -11.76 3.41 -10.03
C ILE A 4 -11.79 4.29 -8.78
N PHE A 5 -11.15 3.83 -7.71
CA PHE A 5 -10.90 4.62 -6.51
C PHE A 5 -9.45 5.11 -6.52
N VAL A 6 -9.24 6.40 -6.30
CA VAL A 6 -7.91 7.01 -6.28
C VAL A 6 -7.74 7.78 -4.98
N ALA A 7 -6.63 7.53 -4.28
CA ALA A 7 -6.27 8.29 -3.09
C ALA A 7 -4.76 8.54 -2.99
N LYS A 8 -4.40 9.60 -2.28
CA LYS A 8 -3.00 9.97 -2.00
C LYS A 8 -2.81 10.22 -0.51
N TRP A 9 -1.72 9.72 0.07
CA TRP A 9 -1.39 9.94 1.49
C TRP A 9 0.11 10.21 1.70
N ASN A 10 0.45 11.28 2.42
CA ASN A 10 1.77 11.43 3.02
C ASN A 10 1.84 10.68 4.37
N VAL A 11 2.72 9.68 4.46
CA VAL A 11 2.86 8.83 5.67
C VAL A 11 4.10 9.16 6.50
N GLY A 12 4.87 10.18 6.09
CA GLY A 12 5.96 10.75 6.89
C GLY A 12 7.08 9.77 7.25
N GLY A 13 7.33 8.78 6.40
CA GLY A 13 8.29 7.70 6.61
C GLY A 13 7.88 6.66 7.64
N LYS A 14 6.64 6.71 8.14
CA LYS A 14 6.19 5.89 9.27
C LYS A 14 5.53 4.60 8.79
N SER A 15 5.74 3.54 9.56
CA SER A 15 4.89 2.35 9.49
C SER A 15 3.45 2.71 9.85
N PRO A 16 2.44 2.02 9.30
CA PRO A 16 1.06 2.22 9.74
C PRO A 16 0.96 1.90 11.26
N PRO A 17 0.26 2.73 12.05
CA PRO A 17 -0.03 2.41 13.44
C PRO A 17 -0.80 1.09 13.55
N CYS A 18 -0.60 0.34 14.63
CA CYS A 18 -1.27 -0.96 14.83
C CYS A 18 -2.80 -0.88 14.90
N TYR A 19 -3.33 0.29 15.27
CA TYR A 19 -4.77 0.57 15.37
C TYR A 19 -5.37 1.15 14.08
N LEU A 20 -4.58 1.38 13.02
CA LEU A 20 -5.09 1.95 11.78
C LEU A 20 -5.97 0.92 11.05
N ASN A 21 -7.22 1.31 10.76
CA ASN A 21 -8.15 0.56 9.92
C ASN A 21 -8.42 1.35 8.62
N LEU A 22 -8.33 0.68 7.47
CA LEU A 22 -8.60 1.27 6.15
C LEU A 22 -10.01 0.94 5.62
N GLU A 23 -10.79 0.11 6.32
CA GLU A 23 -12.12 -0.32 5.86
C GLU A 23 -13.06 0.87 5.62
N ASP A 24 -13.16 1.79 6.58
CA ASP A 24 -14.00 2.99 6.45
C ASP A 24 -13.61 3.82 5.23
N TRP A 25 -12.31 3.87 4.93
CA TRP A 25 -11.80 4.63 3.80
C TRP A 25 -12.17 3.97 2.45
N PHE A 26 -12.07 2.64 2.37
CA PHE A 26 -12.36 1.87 1.16
C PHE A 26 -13.85 1.57 0.93
N HIS A 27 -14.69 1.64 1.97
CA HIS A 27 -16.14 1.40 1.90
C HIS A 27 -16.97 2.65 1.57
N THR A 28 -16.34 3.83 1.45
CA THR A 28 -17.05 5.09 1.13
C THR A 28 -17.66 5.11 -0.29
N SER A 29 -17.29 4.18 -1.17
CA SER A 29 -17.78 4.11 -2.55
C SER A 29 -18.44 2.74 -2.84
N PRO A 30 -19.48 2.68 -3.70
CA PRO A 30 -20.02 1.40 -4.15
C PRO A 30 -18.96 0.58 -4.92
N ARG A 31 -19.07 -0.77 -4.87
CA ARG A 31 -18.07 -1.78 -5.29
C ARG A 31 -17.02 -1.30 -6.31
N VAL A 32 -15.84 -0.95 -5.83
CA VAL A 32 -14.72 -0.50 -6.68
C VAL A 32 -14.09 -1.69 -7.40
N ASP A 33 -13.75 -1.53 -8.68
CA ASP A 33 -13.06 -2.56 -9.47
C ASP A 33 -11.54 -2.40 -9.39
N ILE A 34 -11.03 -1.16 -9.30
CA ILE A 34 -9.60 -0.83 -9.27
C ILE A 34 -9.30 0.21 -8.19
N TYR A 35 -8.32 -0.07 -7.34
CA TYR A 35 -7.78 0.86 -6.34
C TYR A 35 -6.41 1.38 -6.78
N VAL A 36 -6.24 2.70 -6.83
CA VAL A 36 -4.97 3.38 -7.09
C VAL A 36 -4.59 4.21 -5.87
N LEU A 37 -3.54 3.80 -5.15
CA LEU A 37 -3.13 4.42 -3.89
C LEU A 37 -1.72 4.97 -4.03
N GLY A 38 -1.58 6.29 -3.99
CA GLY A 38 -0.29 6.98 -4.01
C GLY A 38 0.21 7.31 -2.60
N PHE A 39 1.48 7.05 -2.32
CA PHE A 39 2.11 7.44 -1.06
C PHE A 39 3.19 8.50 -1.28
N GLN A 40 3.30 9.45 -0.35
CA GLN A 40 4.45 10.35 -0.21
C GLN A 40 5.22 9.96 1.04
N GLU A 41 6.54 10.10 1.00
CA GLU A 41 7.41 9.77 2.14
C GLU A 41 7.15 8.34 2.65
N ILE A 42 7.06 7.34 1.75
CA ILE A 42 6.76 5.96 2.15
C ILE A 42 7.89 5.32 2.97
N VAL A 43 9.10 5.89 2.87
CA VAL A 43 10.28 5.63 3.69
C VAL A 43 10.76 6.94 4.33
N PRO A 44 11.46 6.90 5.47
CA PRO A 44 12.00 8.10 6.12
C PRO A 44 12.83 8.96 5.16
N LEU A 45 12.59 10.27 5.13
CA LEU A 45 13.37 11.20 4.32
C LEU A 45 14.73 11.47 4.96
N ASN A 46 15.66 10.54 4.77
CA ASN A 46 17.06 10.68 5.16
C ASN A 46 17.99 10.44 3.95
N ALA A 47 19.24 10.88 4.06
CA ALA A 47 20.21 10.79 2.97
C ALA A 47 20.44 9.34 2.49
N GLY A 48 20.35 8.34 3.37
CA GLY A 48 20.50 6.93 3.00
C GLY A 48 19.38 6.45 2.07
N ASN A 49 18.13 6.78 2.40
CA ASN A 49 16.97 6.46 1.57
C ASN A 49 16.94 7.29 0.28
N ALA A 50 17.42 8.54 0.32
CA ALA A 50 17.52 9.39 -0.88
C ALA A 50 18.55 8.87 -1.90
N LEU A 51 19.56 8.12 -1.44
CA LEU A 51 20.63 7.57 -2.28
C LEU A 51 20.39 6.08 -2.66
N GLY A 52 19.21 5.53 -2.37
CA GLY A 52 18.79 4.19 -2.82
C GLY A 52 19.15 3.04 -1.88
N ALA A 53 19.68 3.31 -0.68
CA ALA A 53 19.84 2.31 0.39
C ALA A 53 18.54 2.18 1.20
N GLU A 54 17.43 1.86 0.54
CA GLU A 54 16.10 1.92 1.14
C GLU A 54 15.86 0.81 2.18
N ASP A 55 15.65 1.20 3.44
CA ASP A 55 14.88 0.35 4.36
C ASP A 55 13.40 0.42 3.98
N ASN A 56 12.97 -0.56 3.20
CA ASN A 56 11.59 -0.69 2.72
C ASN A 56 10.63 -1.31 3.76
N ALA A 57 11.02 -1.46 5.03
CA ALA A 57 10.14 -2.00 6.08
C ALA A 57 8.82 -1.23 6.26
N PRO A 58 8.78 0.12 6.27
CA PRO A 58 7.52 0.85 6.36
C PRO A 58 6.61 0.58 5.15
N ALA A 59 7.16 0.59 3.94
CA ALA A 59 6.43 0.30 2.70
C ALA A 59 5.79 -1.10 2.71
N ARG A 60 6.53 -2.13 3.15
CA ARG A 60 6.00 -3.50 3.26
C ARG A 60 4.83 -3.61 4.24
N LYS A 61 4.87 -2.88 5.36
CA LYS A 61 3.79 -2.86 6.35
C LYS A 61 2.54 -2.17 5.81
N TRP A 62 2.68 -1.07 5.07
CA TRP A 62 1.56 -0.43 4.37
C TRP A 62 0.91 -1.36 3.35
N LEU A 63 1.70 -2.04 2.52
CA LEU A 63 1.19 -3.01 1.55
C LEU A 63 0.44 -4.17 2.23
N ALA A 64 0.97 -4.69 3.34
CA ALA A 64 0.33 -5.75 4.11
C ALA A 64 -1.04 -5.31 4.67
N LEU A 65 -1.13 -4.09 5.21
CA LEU A 65 -2.39 -3.53 5.71
C LEU A 65 -3.42 -3.36 4.57
N ILE A 66 -3.02 -2.74 3.45
CA ILE A 66 -3.91 -2.53 2.29
C ILE A 66 -4.48 -3.86 1.79
N ARG A 67 -3.62 -4.87 1.61
CA ARG A 67 -4.06 -6.20 1.16
C ARG A 67 -4.99 -6.87 2.14
N LYS A 68 -4.67 -6.82 3.43
CA LYS A 68 -5.53 -7.37 4.48
C LYS A 68 -6.92 -6.73 4.40
N THR A 69 -6.98 -5.40 4.31
CA THR A 69 -8.26 -4.68 4.19
C THR A 69 -9.01 -5.08 2.93
N LEU A 70 -8.38 -5.02 1.74
CA LEU A 70 -9.05 -5.31 0.47
C LEU A 70 -9.52 -6.77 0.32
N ASN A 71 -8.77 -7.72 0.89
CA ASN A 71 -9.14 -9.15 0.86
C ASN A 71 -10.26 -9.50 1.83
N ASN A 72 -10.49 -8.67 2.85
CA ASN A 72 -11.61 -8.82 3.78
C ASN A 72 -12.92 -8.20 3.26
N ILE A 73 -12.86 -7.43 2.16
CA ILE A 73 -14.06 -6.88 1.53
C ILE A 73 -14.86 -8.04 0.89
N PRO A 74 -16.15 -8.23 1.23
CA PRO A 74 -16.96 -9.28 0.62
C PRO A 74 -17.03 -9.12 -0.90
N GLY A 75 -16.45 -10.08 -1.65
CA GLY A 75 -16.48 -10.11 -3.12
C GLY A 75 -15.14 -9.91 -3.85
N THR A 76 -14.02 -9.75 -3.13
CA THR A 76 -12.63 -9.65 -3.67
C THR A 76 -11.83 -10.92 -3.41
N SER A 77 -12.31 -12.07 -3.88
CA SER A 77 -11.51 -13.31 -3.91
C SER A 77 -10.66 -13.35 -5.18
N GLY A 78 -9.59 -12.54 -5.24
CA GLY A 78 -8.71 -12.44 -6.41
C GLY A 78 -7.24 -12.68 -6.07
N SER A 79 -6.69 -13.79 -6.55
CA SER A 79 -5.29 -14.21 -6.41
C SER A 79 -4.31 -13.17 -6.98
N GLY A 80 -3.73 -12.33 -6.12
CA GLY A 80 -2.74 -11.32 -6.52
C GLY A 80 -1.35 -11.93 -6.73
N SER A 81 -0.93 -12.08 -8.00
CA SER A 81 0.44 -12.45 -8.37
C SER A 81 1.42 -11.28 -8.14
N PHE A 82 2.61 -11.60 -7.64
CA PHE A 82 3.65 -10.64 -7.27
C PHE A 82 4.70 -10.50 -8.38
N PHE A 83 5.05 -9.26 -8.72
CA PHE A 83 6.37 -8.91 -9.25
C PHE A 83 7.05 -7.97 -8.25
N LEU A 84 7.74 -8.55 -7.27
CA LEU A 84 8.82 -7.85 -6.60
C LEU A 84 10.10 -8.24 -7.35
N GLY A 85 10.74 -7.26 -7.99
CA GLY A 85 12.01 -7.46 -8.67
C GLY A 85 13.05 -8.02 -7.70
N HIS A 86 13.24 -9.33 -7.73
CA HIS A 86 14.37 -10.01 -7.12
C HIS A 86 15.61 -9.64 -7.95
N LYS A 87 16.48 -8.79 -7.43
CA LYS A 87 17.85 -8.68 -7.91
C LYS A 87 18.73 -9.43 -6.90
N HIS A 88 18.93 -10.72 -7.14
CA HIS A 88 20.16 -11.38 -6.74
C HIS A 88 21.21 -11.09 -7.83
N GLY A 89 22.42 -10.74 -7.44
CA GLY A 89 23.53 -10.62 -8.37
C GLY A 89 24.84 -10.24 -7.68
N ALA A 90 25.66 -11.28 -7.49
CA ALA A 90 27.06 -11.34 -7.05
C ALA A 90 27.35 -10.97 -5.58
#